data_AF-A0A7T9CC70-F1
#
_entry.id   AF-A0A7T9CC70-F1
#
_cell.length_a   1.000
_cell.length_b   1.000
_cell.length_c   1.000
_cell.angle_alpha   90.00
_cell.angle_beta   90.00
_cell.angle_gamma   90.00
#
_symmetry.space_group_name_H-M   'P 1'
#
loop_
_entity.id
_entity.type
_entity.pdbx_description
1 polymer ?
#
loop_
_entity_poly.entity_id
_entity_poly.type
_entity_poly.pdbx_seq_one_letter_code
_entity_poly.pdbx_strand_id
1 'polypeptide(L)'
;MPSPATGCLICGAPIEYFTEPEEMECLFCKEKHLSFSRCVNGHYVCDRCHRMGADDLIESTTIRSTSDNPFVIAEPLLESPAIKMHGPEHHFLVPAVLIAALYNHSGQQDRKERCIKAARRRAELVKGGFCGMMGDCGAAVGTGIFVSVVTGATPLSQEEWRLSNLVTARTLGEIALHGGPRCCKRNTFLALQSAVRFLDEEMHIRLPMPRIIRCRFSTRNAECLKEKCPFYPGV
;
A
#
# COMPACT_ATOMS: atom_id res chain seq x y z
N MET A 1 21.97 -19.84 -0.86
CA MET A 1 21.61 -18.46 -1.23
C MET A 1 20.45 -18.54 -2.22
N PRO A 2 19.39 -17.71 -2.14
CA PRO A 2 18.38 -17.72 -3.18
C PRO A 2 19.05 -17.26 -4.48
N SER A 3 18.86 -18.03 -5.55
CA SER A 3 19.29 -17.66 -6.91
C SER A 3 18.81 -16.23 -7.22
N PRO A 4 19.62 -15.37 -7.87
CA PRO A 4 19.09 -14.10 -8.39
C PRO A 4 17.87 -14.43 -9.25
N ALA A 5 16.76 -13.74 -9.00
CA ALA A 5 15.51 -13.99 -9.71
C ALA A 5 15.76 -13.78 -11.22
N THR A 6 15.75 -14.84 -12.01
CA THR A 6 16.08 -14.81 -13.45
C THR A 6 14.89 -14.33 -14.30
N GLY A 7 14.10 -13.38 -13.81
CA GLY A 7 12.85 -12.95 -14.45
C GLY A 7 12.35 -11.60 -13.94
N CYS A 8 11.14 -11.24 -14.34
CA CYS A 8 10.48 -9.99 -13.99
C CYS A 8 10.38 -9.79 -12.48
N LEU A 9 10.78 -8.60 -12.03
CA LEU A 9 10.71 -8.19 -10.62
C LEU A 9 9.29 -8.27 -10.02
N ILE A 10 8.26 -8.07 -10.86
CA ILE A 10 6.86 -7.93 -10.44
C ILE A 10 6.16 -9.30 -10.41
N CYS A 11 6.29 -10.08 -11.50
CA CYS A 11 5.53 -11.31 -11.67
C CYS A 11 6.39 -12.57 -11.83
N GLY A 12 7.72 -12.45 -11.85
CA GLY A 12 8.64 -13.58 -12.04
C GLY A 12 8.70 -14.15 -13.47
N ALA A 13 7.85 -13.70 -14.39
CA ALA A 13 7.83 -14.18 -15.78
C ALA A 13 9.11 -13.77 -16.55
N PRO A 14 9.46 -14.47 -17.64
CA PRO A 14 10.63 -14.15 -18.44
C PRO A 14 10.68 -12.70 -18.95
N ILE A 15 11.90 -12.23 -19.20
CA ILE A 15 12.18 -10.94 -19.83
C ILE A 15 12.41 -11.17 -21.33
N GLU A 16 11.68 -10.44 -22.16
CA GLU A 16 11.94 -10.32 -23.59
C GLU A 16 12.97 -9.21 -23.83
N TYR A 17 13.82 -9.41 -24.84
CA TYR A 17 14.85 -8.46 -25.26
C TYR A 17 14.60 -8.04 -26.70
N PHE A 18 14.72 -6.74 -26.96
CA PHE A 18 14.52 -6.12 -28.26
C PHE A 18 15.87 -5.77 -28.89
N THR A 19 15.92 -5.77 -30.23
CA THR A 19 17.10 -5.35 -30.98
C THR A 19 17.23 -3.82 -31.05
N GLU A 20 16.09 -3.12 -31.05
CA GLU A 20 16.00 -1.66 -30.99
C GLU A 20 15.31 -1.25 -29.68
N PRO A 21 15.70 -0.13 -29.05
CA PRO A 21 15.09 0.29 -27.81
C PRO A 21 13.66 0.81 -28.04
N GLU A 22 12.73 0.38 -27.19
CA GLU A 22 11.34 0.85 -27.19
C GLU A 22 11.10 1.81 -26.02
N GLU A 23 10.21 2.79 -26.22
CA GLU A 23 9.75 3.67 -25.15
C GLU A 23 8.77 2.93 -24.23
N MET A 24 9.07 2.90 -22.93
CA MET A 24 8.28 2.21 -21.92
C MET A 24 8.00 3.09 -20.71
N GLU A 25 6.79 3.00 -20.15
CA GLU A 25 6.43 3.69 -18.93
C GLU A 25 6.78 2.84 -17.70
N CYS A 26 7.54 3.41 -16.76
CA CYS A 26 7.86 2.74 -15.50
C CYS A 26 6.61 2.55 -14.64
N LEU A 27 6.39 1.33 -14.15
CA LEU A 27 5.23 0.97 -13.32
C LEU A 27 5.07 1.87 -12.08
N PHE A 28 6.19 2.31 -11.48
CA PHE A 28 6.22 3.06 -10.23
C PHE A 28 6.28 4.58 -10.42
N CYS A 29 7.29 5.11 -11.11
CA CYS A 29 7.47 6.56 -11.25
C CYS A 29 6.65 7.19 -12.39
N LYS A 30 6.05 6.37 -13.27
CA LYS A 30 5.29 6.80 -14.45
C LYS A 30 6.10 7.61 -15.49
N GLU A 31 7.42 7.68 -15.33
CA GLU A 31 8.30 8.27 -16.32
C GLU A 31 8.54 7.29 -17.47
N LYS A 32 8.66 7.85 -18.68
CA LYS A 32 8.96 7.11 -19.90
C LYS A 32 10.47 7.00 -20.09
N HIS A 33 10.94 5.81 -20.44
CA HIS A 33 12.36 5.52 -20.69
C HIS A 33 12.50 4.61 -21.90
N LEU A 34 13.60 4.77 -22.65
CA LEU A 34 14.00 3.81 -23.67
C LEU A 34 14.56 2.56 -23.00
N SER A 35 14.10 1.39 -23.41
CA SER A 35 14.56 0.10 -22.87
C SER A 35 14.69 -0.95 -23.97
N PHE A 36 15.73 -1.77 -23.86
CA PHE A 36 15.94 -2.96 -24.69
C PHE A 36 15.28 -4.21 -24.10
N SER A 37 14.57 -4.09 -22.98
CA SER A 37 13.97 -5.26 -22.34
C SER A 37 12.69 -4.94 -21.59
N ARG A 38 11.77 -5.90 -21.55
CA ARG A 38 10.50 -5.83 -20.82
C ARG A 38 10.11 -7.22 -20.34
N CYS A 39 9.27 -7.30 -19.32
CA CYS A 39 8.57 -8.55 -19.03
C CYS A 39 7.62 -8.91 -20.17
N VAL A 40 7.50 -10.21 -20.49
CA VAL A 40 6.49 -10.72 -21.45
C VAL A 40 5.04 -10.36 -21.10
N ASN A 41 4.77 -10.00 -19.83
CA ASN A 41 3.48 -9.50 -19.36
C ASN A 41 3.37 -7.96 -19.37
N GLY A 42 4.30 -7.25 -20.00
CA GLY A 42 4.28 -5.79 -20.15
C GLY A 42 4.90 -4.99 -19.00
N HIS A 43 5.33 -5.62 -17.89
CA HIS A 43 5.95 -4.90 -16.79
C HIS A 43 7.31 -4.30 -17.16
N TYR A 44 7.49 -3.03 -16.81
CA TYR A 44 8.76 -2.31 -16.90
C TYR A 44 9.01 -1.49 -15.63
N VAL A 45 10.25 -1.54 -15.12
CA VAL A 45 10.71 -0.81 -13.94
C VAL A 45 12.05 -0.18 -14.28
N CYS A 46 12.15 1.15 -14.20
CA CYS A 46 13.40 1.85 -14.49
C CYS A 46 14.47 1.59 -13.42
N ASP A 47 15.75 1.76 -13.78
CA ASP A 47 16.89 1.48 -12.90
C ASP A 47 16.83 2.20 -11.55
N ARG A 48 16.30 3.43 -11.55
CA ARG A 48 16.12 4.21 -10.32
C ARG A 48 15.14 3.50 -9.38
N CYS A 49 13.93 3.21 -9.84
CA CYS A 49 12.91 2.54 -9.02
C CYS A 49 13.33 1.12 -8.64
N HIS A 50 14.08 0.43 -9.51
CA HIS A 50 14.59 -0.91 -9.24
C HIS A 50 15.50 -0.98 -8.01
N ARG A 51 16.28 0.08 -7.72
CA ARG A 51 17.26 0.13 -6.63
C ARG A 51 16.72 0.77 -5.34
N MET A 52 15.47 1.26 -5.33
CA MET A 52 14.90 1.95 -4.19
C MET A 52 14.58 0.99 -3.03
N GLY A 53 14.80 1.47 -1.80
CA GLY A 53 14.27 0.83 -0.60
C GLY A 53 12.73 0.91 -0.55
N ALA A 54 12.13 0.07 0.31
CA ALA A 54 10.67 -0.04 0.44
C ALA A 54 9.97 1.31 0.67
N ASP A 55 10.41 2.07 1.67
CA ASP A 55 9.76 3.33 2.05
C ASP A 55 9.97 4.42 0.98
N ASP A 56 11.15 4.50 0.37
CA ASP A 56 11.41 5.46 -0.71
C ASP A 56 10.60 5.14 -1.96
N LEU A 57 10.40 3.85 -2.26
CA LEU A 57 9.53 3.40 -3.34
C LEU A 57 8.07 3.77 -3.06
N ILE A 58 7.57 3.52 -1.84
CA ILE A 58 6.21 3.91 -1.42
C ILE A 58 6.03 5.43 -1.57
N GLU A 59 6.94 6.22 -1.01
CA GLU A 59 6.87 7.68 -1.05
C GLU A 59 6.89 8.20 -2.49
N SER A 60 7.87 7.79 -3.29
CA SER A 60 8.00 8.24 -4.67
C SER A 60 6.80 7.83 -5.53
N THR A 61 6.27 6.61 -5.34
CA THR A 61 5.11 6.11 -6.13
C THR A 61 3.84 6.86 -5.75
N THR A 62 3.59 7.06 -4.45
CA THR A 62 2.36 7.71 -3.97
C THR A 62 2.33 9.20 -4.27
N ILE A 63 3.47 9.90 -4.24
CA ILE A 63 3.58 11.30 -4.67
C ILE A 63 3.25 11.45 -6.16
N ARG A 64 3.74 10.53 -7.00
CA ARG A 64 3.59 10.60 -8.46
C ARG A 64 2.29 10.00 -8.99
N SER A 65 1.62 9.17 -8.19
CA SER A 65 0.34 8.58 -8.57
C SER A 65 -0.73 9.64 -8.82
N THR A 66 -1.50 9.44 -9.88
CA THR A 66 -2.68 10.24 -10.25
C THR A 66 -4.00 9.51 -10.01
N SER A 67 -3.97 8.22 -9.63
CA SER A 67 -5.17 7.44 -9.33
C SER A 67 -5.80 7.88 -8.02
N ASP A 68 -7.13 8.01 -7.98
CA ASP A 68 -7.90 8.26 -6.76
C ASP A 68 -8.41 6.96 -6.10
N ASN A 69 -8.22 5.80 -6.75
CA ASN A 69 -8.52 4.50 -6.17
C ASN A 69 -7.32 3.99 -5.35
N PRO A 70 -7.41 3.84 -4.02
CA PRO A 70 -6.28 3.43 -3.19
C PRO A 70 -5.79 2.00 -3.51
N PHE A 71 -6.65 1.10 -3.97
CA PHE A 71 -6.24 -0.26 -4.31
C PHE A 71 -5.40 -0.31 -5.58
N VAL A 72 -5.69 0.56 -6.55
CA VAL A 72 -4.88 0.71 -7.78
C VAL A 72 -3.49 1.26 -7.46
N ILE A 73 -3.37 2.14 -6.46
CA ILE A 73 -2.06 2.65 -6.01
C ILE A 73 -1.29 1.57 -5.24
N ALA A 74 -1.97 0.82 -4.37
CA ALA A 74 -1.36 -0.17 -3.50
C ALA A 74 -0.87 -1.42 -4.25
N GLU A 75 -1.60 -1.90 -5.26
CA GLU A 75 -1.32 -3.16 -5.96
C GLU A 75 0.13 -3.28 -6.48
N PRO A 76 0.65 -2.35 -7.30
CA PRO A 76 2.03 -2.44 -7.80
C PRO A 76 3.06 -2.38 -6.66
N LEU A 77 2.80 -1.59 -5.61
CA LEU A 77 3.66 -1.53 -4.42
C LEU A 77 3.69 -2.88 -3.69
N LEU A 78 2.54 -3.53 -3.51
CA LEU A 78 2.46 -4.82 -2.84
C LEU A 78 3.09 -5.95 -3.66
N GLU A 79 3.13 -5.83 -4.99
CA GLU A 79 3.81 -6.77 -5.89
C GLU A 79 5.34 -6.59 -5.87
N SER A 80 5.83 -5.39 -5.59
CA SER A 80 7.27 -5.11 -5.48
C SER A 80 7.96 -6.00 -4.45
N PRO A 81 9.12 -6.62 -4.77
CA PRO A 81 9.90 -7.42 -3.83
C PRO A 81 10.61 -6.57 -2.77
N ALA A 82 10.65 -5.24 -2.94
CA ALA A 82 11.05 -4.32 -1.88
C ALA A 82 10.06 -4.39 -0.70
N ILE A 83 8.76 -4.58 -0.98
CA ILE A 83 7.71 -4.73 0.02
C ILE A 83 7.54 -6.21 0.35
N LYS A 84 8.02 -6.62 1.53
CA LYS A 84 8.04 -8.03 1.94
C LYS A 84 6.63 -8.55 2.18
N MET A 85 6.53 -9.86 2.41
CA MET A 85 5.25 -10.48 2.78
C MET A 85 4.79 -9.99 4.16
N HIS A 86 5.76 -9.80 5.05
CA HIS A 86 5.59 -9.27 6.40
C HIS A 86 6.70 -8.26 6.67
N GLY A 87 6.33 -7.07 7.12
CA GLY A 87 7.31 -6.03 7.46
C GLY A 87 6.68 -4.68 7.78
N PRO A 88 7.43 -3.78 8.43
CA PRO A 88 6.94 -2.47 8.87
C PRO A 88 6.63 -1.51 7.71
N GLU A 89 7.11 -1.78 6.49
CA GLU A 89 6.80 -0.98 5.29
C GLU A 89 5.29 -0.92 5.01
N HIS A 90 4.53 -1.92 5.45
CA HIS A 90 3.07 -1.93 5.36
C HIS A 90 2.41 -0.85 6.22
N HIS A 91 3.06 -0.46 7.33
CA HIS A 91 2.56 0.55 8.25
C HIS A 91 2.62 1.94 7.64
N PHE A 92 3.59 2.18 6.75
CA PHE A 92 3.69 3.41 5.96
C PHE A 92 2.88 3.33 4.65
N LEU A 93 2.87 2.17 3.98
CA LEU A 93 2.12 1.97 2.73
C LEU A 93 0.65 2.37 2.86
N VAL A 94 -0.02 1.92 3.92
CA VAL A 94 -1.45 2.20 4.15
C VAL A 94 -1.74 3.71 4.17
N PRO A 95 -1.15 4.53 5.06
CA PRO A 95 -1.42 5.96 5.05
C PRO A 95 -0.94 6.66 3.78
N ALA A 96 0.21 6.29 3.21
CA ALA A 96 0.70 6.94 1.99
C ALA A 96 -0.27 6.78 0.81
N VAL A 97 -0.79 5.55 0.62
CA VAL A 97 -1.79 5.23 -0.40
C VAL A 97 -3.09 6.00 -0.18
N LEU A 98 -3.60 6.02 1.05
CA LEU A 98 -4.86 6.72 1.37
C LEU A 98 -4.74 8.23 1.19
N ILE A 99 -3.61 8.83 1.58
CA ILE A 99 -3.33 10.26 1.37
C ILE A 99 -3.28 10.58 -0.12
N ALA A 100 -2.58 9.77 -0.91
CA ALA A 100 -2.48 9.97 -2.35
C ALA A 100 -3.85 9.88 -3.02
N ALA A 101 -4.61 8.83 -2.73
CA ALA A 101 -5.95 8.62 -3.24
C ALA A 101 -6.89 9.79 -2.89
N LEU A 102 -6.92 10.21 -1.62
CA LEU A 102 -7.75 11.32 -1.15
C LEU A 102 -7.46 12.63 -1.89
N TYR A 103 -6.19 13.01 -1.99
CA TYR A 103 -5.85 14.28 -2.62
C TYR A 103 -5.93 14.26 -4.14
N ASN A 104 -5.78 13.09 -4.76
CA ASN A 104 -6.15 12.88 -6.16
C ASN A 104 -7.64 13.05 -6.38
N HIS A 105 -8.48 12.49 -5.52
CA HIS A 105 -9.92 12.64 -5.56
C HIS A 105 -10.38 14.08 -5.36
N SER A 106 -9.81 14.78 -4.37
CA SER A 106 -10.24 16.13 -3.98
C SER A 106 -9.57 17.26 -4.77
N GLY A 107 -8.63 16.95 -5.67
CA GLY A 107 -7.84 17.95 -6.42
C GLY A 107 -6.83 18.77 -5.59
N GLN A 108 -6.51 18.38 -4.35
CA GLN A 108 -5.62 19.14 -3.45
C GLN A 108 -4.15 18.68 -3.55
N GLN A 109 -3.59 18.72 -4.77
CA GLN A 109 -2.28 18.16 -5.08
C GLN A 109 -1.13 18.81 -4.32
N ASP A 110 -1.25 20.11 -4.00
CA ASP A 110 -0.28 20.90 -3.24
C ASP A 110 -0.03 20.36 -1.83
N ARG A 111 -1.03 19.66 -1.26
CA ARG A 111 -0.95 19.07 0.08
C ARG A 111 -0.38 17.66 0.10
N LYS A 112 -0.35 16.97 -1.04
CA LYS A 112 -0.12 15.53 -1.12
C LYS A 112 1.27 15.13 -0.62
N GLU A 113 2.31 15.73 -1.18
CA GLU A 113 3.69 15.39 -0.84
C GLU A 113 4.02 15.67 0.64
N ARG A 114 3.66 16.86 1.15
CA ARG A 114 3.93 17.22 2.54
C ARG A 114 3.25 16.26 3.53
N CYS A 115 2.03 15.82 3.23
CA CYS A 115 1.27 14.90 4.07
C CYS A 115 1.83 13.47 4.00
N ILE A 116 2.22 12.97 2.81
CA ILE A 116 2.86 11.66 2.67
C ILE A 116 4.15 11.61 3.50
N LYS A 117 5.01 12.64 3.39
CA LYS A 117 6.24 12.73 4.19
C LYS A 117 5.97 12.82 5.70
N ALA A 118 4.90 13.49 6.11
CA ALA A 118 4.48 13.53 7.52
C ALA A 118 3.99 12.16 8.01
N ALA A 119 3.23 11.43 7.18
CA ALA A 119 2.80 10.08 7.49
C ALA A 119 3.97 9.11 7.60
N ARG A 120 4.98 9.22 6.73
CA ARG A 120 6.22 8.43 6.80
C ARG A 120 6.88 8.54 8.17
N ARG A 121 7.18 9.77 8.60
CA ARG A 121 7.80 10.04 9.91
C ARG A 121 7.00 9.48 11.10
N ARG A 122 5.67 9.49 11.02
CA ARG A 122 4.80 8.93 12.07
C ARG A 122 4.78 7.40 12.02
N ALA A 123 4.71 6.81 10.82
CA ALA A 123 4.68 5.36 10.62
C ALA A 123 6.00 4.68 11.01
N GLU A 124 7.14 5.38 10.89
CA GLU A 124 8.45 4.89 11.34
C GLU A 124 8.49 4.55 12.84
N LEU A 125 7.60 5.12 13.66
CA LEU A 125 7.47 4.81 15.09
C LEU A 125 6.72 3.50 15.36
N VAL A 126 5.96 3.01 14.37
CA VAL A 126 5.21 1.75 14.44
C VAL A 126 6.10 0.61 13.96
N LYS A 127 6.84 0.00 14.89
CA LYS A 127 7.89 -0.99 14.56
C LYS A 127 7.31 -2.34 14.13
N GLY A 128 8.17 -3.16 13.50
CA GLY A 128 7.81 -4.52 13.10
C GLY A 128 7.31 -5.36 14.29
N GLY A 129 6.26 -6.15 14.04
CA GLY A 129 5.69 -7.06 15.03
C GLY A 129 4.77 -6.42 16.08
N PHE A 130 4.50 -5.11 16.02
CA PHE A 130 3.48 -4.41 16.84
C PHE A 130 2.16 -5.21 16.95
N CYS A 131 1.67 -5.72 15.81
CA CYS A 131 0.43 -6.51 15.76
C CYS A 131 0.34 -7.72 16.70
N GLY A 132 1.48 -8.34 17.04
CA GLY A 132 1.53 -9.52 17.92
C GLY A 132 2.09 -9.23 19.30
N MET A 133 2.85 -8.15 19.47
CA MET A 133 3.55 -7.82 20.73
C MET A 133 2.88 -6.71 21.52
N MET A 134 2.23 -5.77 20.83
CA MET A 134 1.61 -4.57 21.41
C MET A 134 0.07 -4.59 21.28
N GLY A 135 -0.48 -5.55 20.54
CA GLY A 135 -1.93 -5.74 20.37
C GLY A 135 -2.57 -4.81 19.32
N ASP A 136 -1.78 -4.01 18.62
CA ASP A 136 -2.23 -3.05 17.62
C ASP A 136 -1.58 -3.35 16.25
N CYS A 137 -2.41 -3.67 15.24
CA CYS A 137 -1.88 -3.88 13.91
C CYS A 137 -1.38 -2.57 13.32
N GLY A 138 -0.10 -2.51 12.90
CA GLY A 138 0.44 -1.28 12.32
C GLY A 138 -0.25 -0.81 11.04
N ALA A 139 -0.92 -1.71 10.30
CA ALA A 139 -1.81 -1.32 9.20
C ALA A 139 -3.07 -0.57 9.71
N ALA A 140 -3.64 -0.98 10.85
CA ALA A 140 -4.75 -0.26 11.49
C ALA A 140 -4.30 1.11 12.01
N VAL A 141 -3.17 1.16 12.71
CA VAL A 141 -2.57 2.43 13.17
C VAL A 141 -2.28 3.36 11.98
N GLY A 142 -1.86 2.80 10.85
CA GLY A 142 -1.70 3.51 9.59
C GLY A 142 -2.96 4.26 9.13
N THR A 143 -4.17 3.73 9.35
CA THR A 143 -5.41 4.45 9.03
C THR A 143 -5.64 5.68 9.92
N GLY A 144 -5.30 5.59 11.20
CA GLY A 144 -5.32 6.73 12.13
C GLY A 144 -4.27 7.78 11.79
N ILE A 145 -3.07 7.35 11.42
CA ILE A 145 -2.01 8.25 10.92
C ILE A 145 -2.52 9.01 9.70
N PHE A 146 -3.17 8.33 8.76
CA PHE A 146 -3.79 8.95 7.59
C PHE A 146 -4.77 10.05 8.00
N VAL A 147 -5.82 9.71 8.77
CA VAL A 147 -6.85 10.68 9.16
C VAL A 147 -6.23 11.85 9.92
N SER A 148 -5.37 11.58 10.90
CA SER A 148 -4.70 12.62 11.69
C SER A 148 -3.86 13.57 10.83
N VAL A 149 -3.17 13.06 9.81
CA VAL A 149 -2.34 13.89 8.93
C VAL A 149 -3.19 14.77 8.02
N VAL A 150 -4.30 14.26 7.46
CA VAL A 150 -5.09 15.02 6.47
C VAL A 150 -6.01 16.04 7.12
N THR A 151 -6.48 15.77 8.34
CA THR A 151 -7.28 16.69 9.15
C THR A 151 -6.43 17.66 9.97
N GLY A 152 -5.13 17.37 10.14
CA GLY A 152 -4.25 18.18 10.98
C GLY A 152 -4.48 17.96 12.48
N ALA A 153 -5.02 16.79 12.87
CA ALA A 153 -5.31 16.48 14.27
C ALA A 153 -4.07 16.62 15.17
N THR A 154 -4.30 17.18 16.35
CA THR A 154 -3.33 17.26 17.45
C THR A 154 -3.92 16.61 18.71
N PRO A 155 -3.14 16.40 19.78
CA PRO A 155 -3.68 15.95 21.07
C PRO A 155 -4.73 16.89 21.68
N LEU A 156 -4.82 18.15 21.22
CA LEU A 156 -5.80 19.13 21.70
C LEU A 156 -7.01 19.28 20.76
N SER A 157 -7.00 18.61 19.60
CA SER A 157 -8.15 18.56 18.70
C SER A 157 -9.29 17.78 19.35
N GLN A 158 -10.54 18.17 19.07
CA GLN A 158 -11.71 17.43 19.56
C GLN A 158 -12.17 16.43 18.51
N GLU A 159 -12.70 16.94 17.39
CA GLU A 159 -13.32 16.11 16.37
C GLU A 159 -12.29 15.34 15.53
N GLU A 160 -11.20 15.99 15.11
CA GLU A 160 -10.17 15.34 14.31
C GLU A 160 -9.42 14.26 15.11
N TRP A 161 -9.29 14.46 16.43
CA TRP A 161 -8.76 13.46 17.34
C TRP A 161 -9.71 12.27 17.47
N ARG A 162 -11.02 12.52 17.63
CA ARG A 162 -12.06 11.48 17.63
C ARG A 162 -11.99 10.65 16.35
N LEU A 163 -11.99 11.30 15.19
CA LEU A 163 -11.95 10.64 13.88
C LEU A 163 -10.70 9.75 13.72
N SER A 164 -9.52 10.27 14.11
CA SER A 164 -8.26 9.53 14.02
C SER A 164 -8.23 8.26 14.90
N ASN A 165 -8.78 8.35 16.11
CA ASN A 165 -8.88 7.20 17.01
C ASN A 165 -9.95 6.21 16.53
N LEU A 166 -11.09 6.72 16.06
CA LEU A 166 -12.21 5.88 15.65
C LEU A 166 -11.89 5.05 14.41
N VAL A 167 -11.25 5.62 13.39
CA VAL A 167 -10.83 4.83 12.20
C VAL A 167 -9.84 3.74 12.59
N THR A 168 -8.92 4.04 13.52
CA THR A 168 -7.95 3.06 14.03
C THR A 168 -8.68 1.92 14.73
N ALA A 169 -9.63 2.24 15.62
CA ALA A 169 -10.42 1.26 16.36
C ALA A 169 -11.27 0.38 15.44
N ARG A 170 -12.00 0.97 14.48
CA ARG A 170 -12.80 0.21 13.49
C ARG A 170 -11.93 -0.74 12.68
N THR A 171 -10.81 -0.22 12.16
CA THR A 171 -9.88 -1.02 11.37
C THR A 171 -9.25 -2.15 12.17
N LEU A 172 -8.86 -1.87 13.42
CA LEU A 172 -8.32 -2.88 14.33
C LEU A 172 -9.35 -3.96 14.63
N GLY A 173 -10.62 -3.58 14.85
CA GLY A 173 -11.73 -4.51 15.02
C GLY A 173 -11.90 -5.44 13.82
N GLU A 174 -11.91 -4.89 12.59
CA GLU A 174 -11.98 -5.69 11.37
C GLU A 174 -10.82 -6.69 11.25
N ILE A 175 -9.59 -6.24 11.54
CA ILE A 175 -8.41 -7.12 11.50
C ILE A 175 -8.48 -8.19 12.59
N ALA A 176 -8.89 -7.82 13.81
CA ALA A 176 -8.99 -8.74 14.95
C ALA A 176 -10.01 -9.86 14.70
N LEU A 177 -11.16 -9.53 14.11
CA LEU A 177 -12.20 -10.51 13.78
C LEU A 177 -11.79 -11.52 12.72
N HIS A 178 -10.83 -11.17 11.84
CA HIS A 178 -10.24 -12.13 10.89
C HIS A 178 -9.13 -12.99 11.51
N GLY A 179 -8.59 -12.58 12.65
CA GLY A 179 -7.61 -13.34 13.43
C GLY A 179 -6.25 -13.54 12.77
N GLY A 180 -5.47 -14.41 13.42
CA GLY A 180 -4.12 -14.82 13.00
C GLY A 180 -4.10 -16.19 12.29
N PRO A 181 -2.90 -16.68 11.92
CA PRO A 181 -1.60 -16.02 12.06
C PRO A 181 -1.46 -14.79 11.17
N ARG A 182 -0.43 -13.97 11.46
CA ARG A 182 -0.19 -12.66 10.85
C ARG A 182 -0.18 -12.73 9.31
N CYS A 183 -0.68 -11.70 8.65
CA CYS A 183 -0.55 -11.51 7.21
C CYS A 183 -0.61 -10.02 6.88
N CYS A 184 0.55 -9.38 6.64
CA CYS A 184 0.58 -7.94 6.39
C CYS A 184 -0.15 -7.56 5.09
N LYS A 185 -0.16 -8.42 4.06
CA LYS A 185 -0.94 -8.19 2.82
C LYS A 185 -2.46 -8.19 3.10
N ARG A 186 -2.99 -9.19 3.83
CA ARG A 186 -4.41 -9.24 4.25
C ARG A 186 -4.78 -8.00 5.05
N ASN A 187 -3.95 -7.66 6.03
CA ASN A 187 -4.22 -6.53 6.93
C ASN A 187 -4.14 -5.18 6.22
N THR A 188 -3.27 -5.02 5.21
CA THR A 188 -3.30 -3.86 4.31
C THR A 188 -4.63 -3.77 3.56
N PHE A 189 -5.12 -4.86 2.95
CA PHE A 189 -6.39 -4.84 2.24
C PHE A 189 -7.58 -4.50 3.14
N LEU A 190 -7.65 -5.10 4.34
CA LEU A 190 -8.67 -4.77 5.33
C LEU A 190 -8.58 -3.30 5.76
N ALA A 191 -7.36 -2.81 6.01
CA ALA A 191 -7.15 -1.42 6.40
C ALA A 191 -7.61 -0.41 5.34
N LEU A 192 -7.32 -0.69 4.05
CA LEU A 192 -7.80 0.14 2.95
C LEU A 192 -9.33 0.09 2.82
N GLN A 193 -9.96 -1.09 2.93
CA GLN A 193 -11.42 -1.21 2.88
C GLN A 193 -12.10 -0.46 4.02
N SER A 194 -11.63 -0.68 5.26
CA SER A 194 -12.11 0.01 6.45
C SER A 194 -12.01 1.52 6.32
N ALA A 195 -10.84 2.03 5.89
CA ALA A 195 -10.62 3.46 5.72
C ALA A 195 -11.52 4.08 4.63
N VAL A 196 -11.72 3.40 3.50
CA VAL A 196 -12.62 3.91 2.45
C VAL A 196 -14.08 3.96 2.93
N ARG A 197 -14.55 2.93 3.65
CA ARG A 197 -15.89 2.96 4.28
C ARG A 197 -16.00 4.09 5.30
N PHE A 198 -14.99 4.23 6.16
CA PHE A 198 -14.94 5.29 7.16
C PHE A 198 -15.02 6.69 6.55
N LEU A 199 -14.33 6.92 5.43
CA LEU A 199 -14.39 8.20 4.71
C LEU A 199 -15.81 8.52 4.21
N ASP A 200 -16.56 7.54 3.70
CA ASP A 200 -17.94 7.75 3.25
C ASP A 200 -18.87 8.04 4.44
N GLU A 201 -18.76 7.22 5.50
CA GLU A 201 -19.64 7.29 6.67
C GLU A 201 -19.42 8.53 7.54
N GLU A 202 -18.16 8.86 7.87
CA GLU A 202 -17.83 9.89 8.86
C GLU A 202 -17.36 11.20 8.24
N MET A 203 -16.86 11.16 7.00
CA MET A 203 -16.31 12.34 6.32
C MET A 203 -17.05 12.69 5.02
N HIS A 204 -18.02 11.88 4.60
CA HIS A 204 -18.80 12.04 3.37
C HIS A 204 -17.95 12.13 2.09
N ILE A 205 -16.83 11.40 2.05
CA ILE A 205 -15.92 11.32 0.91
C ILE A 205 -15.93 9.89 0.34
N ARG A 206 -16.34 9.76 -0.92
CA ARG A 206 -16.47 8.46 -1.61
C ARG A 206 -15.30 8.19 -2.54
N LEU A 207 -14.30 7.47 -2.03
CA LEU A 207 -13.21 6.97 -2.87
C LEU A 207 -13.63 5.69 -3.62
N PRO A 208 -13.14 5.48 -4.86
CA PRO A 208 -13.38 4.23 -5.57
C PRO A 208 -12.79 3.02 -4.83
N MET A 209 -13.55 1.93 -4.78
CA MET A 209 -13.11 0.66 -4.20
C MET A 209 -13.56 -0.49 -5.12
N PRO A 210 -12.68 -1.46 -5.45
CA PRO A 210 -13.06 -2.61 -6.24
C PRO A 210 -14.08 -3.48 -5.50
N ARG A 211 -15.07 -4.01 -6.25
CA ARG A 211 -16.08 -4.92 -5.69
C ARG A 211 -15.48 -6.23 -5.18
N ILE A 212 -14.41 -6.70 -5.82
CA ILE A 212 -13.74 -7.96 -5.48
C ILE A 212 -12.23 -7.68 -5.40
N ILE A 213 -11.61 -8.13 -4.31
CA ILE A 213 -10.15 -8.09 -4.13
C ILE A 213 -9.63 -9.53 -4.13
N ARG A 214 -8.68 -9.82 -5.02
CA ARG A 214 -8.04 -11.14 -5.13
C ARG A 214 -6.57 -11.04 -4.75
N CYS A 215 -6.19 -11.73 -3.68
CA CYS A 215 -4.81 -11.77 -3.21
C CYS A 215 -3.97 -12.68 -4.11
N ARG A 216 -2.89 -12.14 -4.68
CA ARG A 216 -1.90 -12.88 -5.49
C ARG A 216 -0.71 -13.41 -4.68
N PHE A 217 -0.73 -13.20 -3.37
CA PHE A 217 0.40 -13.49 -2.48
C PHE A 217 0.23 -14.76 -1.63
N SER A 218 -0.86 -15.50 -1.83
CA SER A 218 -1.20 -16.67 -1.00
C SER A 218 -0.10 -17.74 -1.02
N THR A 219 0.51 -18.00 -2.18
CA THR A 219 1.60 -18.96 -2.35
C THR A 219 2.93 -18.49 -1.77
N ARG A 220 3.08 -17.19 -1.50
CA ARG A 220 4.29 -16.57 -0.93
C ARG A 220 4.27 -16.51 0.60
N ASN A 221 3.18 -16.94 1.23
CA ASN A 221 2.99 -16.87 2.67
C ASN A 221 2.75 -18.26 3.25
N ALA A 222 3.72 -18.79 4.01
CA ALA A 222 3.59 -20.09 4.66
C ALA A 222 2.42 -20.10 5.67
N GLU A 223 2.15 -18.95 6.31
CA GLU A 223 1.06 -18.75 7.27
C GLU A 223 -0.28 -18.36 6.59
N CYS A 224 -0.44 -18.60 5.29
CA CYS A 224 -1.67 -18.22 4.59
C CYS A 224 -2.88 -18.99 5.15
N LEU A 225 -3.95 -18.25 5.46
CA LEU A 225 -5.25 -18.82 5.87
C LEU A 225 -6.03 -19.48 4.72
N LYS A 226 -5.57 -19.34 3.47
CA LYS A 226 -6.20 -19.87 2.25
C LYS A 226 -7.72 -19.62 2.27
N GLU A 227 -8.55 -20.66 2.22
CA GLU A 227 -10.01 -20.59 2.13
C GLU A 227 -10.66 -19.81 3.28
N LYS A 228 -9.97 -19.65 4.43
CA LYS A 228 -10.44 -18.84 5.55
C LYS A 228 -10.12 -17.34 5.40
N CYS A 229 -9.37 -16.95 4.38
CA CYS A 229 -9.04 -15.55 4.09
C CYS A 229 -10.06 -14.97 3.10
N PRO A 230 -10.64 -13.78 3.37
CA PRO A 230 -11.65 -13.17 2.49
C PRO A 230 -11.10 -12.78 1.10
N PHE A 231 -9.78 -12.71 0.96
CA PHE A 231 -9.12 -12.33 -0.30
C PHE A 231 -8.52 -13.53 -1.04
N TYR A 232 -8.70 -14.76 -0.56
CA TYR A 232 -8.17 -15.93 -1.25
C TYR A 232 -8.94 -16.13 -2.56
N PRO A 233 -8.26 -16.16 -3.72
CA PRO A 233 -8.93 -16.22 -5.02
C PRO A 233 -9.65 -17.55 -5.29
N GLY A 234 -9.41 -18.59 -4.48
CA GLY A 234 -9.68 -19.97 -4.89
C GLY A 234 -8.66 -20.40 -5.96
N VAL A 235 -8.52 -21.71 -6.16
CA VAL A 235 -7.80 -22.25 -7.33
C VAL A 235 -8.78 -22.35 -8.49
#